data_AF-A0A535JI12-F1
#
_entry.id   AF-A0A535JI12-F1
#
_cell.length_a   1.000
_cell.length_b   1.000
_cell.length_c   1.000
_cell.angle_alpha   90.00
_cell.angle_beta   90.00
_cell.angle_gamma   90.00
#
_symmetry.space_group_name_H-M   'P 1'
#
loop_
_entity.id
_entity.type
_entity.pdbx_description
1 polymer ?
#
loop_
_entity_poly.entity_id
_entity_poly.type
_entity_poly.pdbx_seq_one_letter_code
_entity_poly.pdbx_strand_id
1 'polypeptide(L)'
;MSMVSNRKPGATAIKSPADLVRLDSVEMDEDDEILPDFEAEVDGRRVWVTAVLERTVVVEPAPGEPKVLVNRRRLMVDPGQLRVRHLASKEAARRGREAARQLRLQEHSSAA
;
A
#
# COMPACT_ATOMS: atom_id res chain seq x y z
N MET A 1 8.77 -11.29 -46.11
CA MET A 1 8.23 -11.74 -44.81
C MET A 1 9.38 -12.10 -43.89
N SER A 2 9.67 -11.30 -42.87
CA SER A 2 10.31 -11.73 -41.61
C SER A 2 10.29 -10.56 -40.63
N MET A 3 9.47 -10.69 -39.60
CA MET A 3 9.32 -9.73 -38.50
C MET A 3 10.46 -9.96 -37.50
N VAL A 4 11.34 -8.98 -37.33
CA VAL A 4 12.32 -8.99 -36.23
C VAL A 4 11.64 -8.39 -35.01
N SER A 5 11.30 -9.26 -34.05
CA SER A 5 10.66 -8.88 -32.80
C SER A 5 11.65 -8.16 -31.89
N ASN A 6 11.46 -6.86 -31.71
CA ASN A 6 12.19 -6.06 -30.73
C ASN A 6 11.57 -6.30 -29.34
N ARG A 7 11.92 -7.41 -28.67
CA ARG A 7 11.62 -7.58 -27.23
C ARG A 7 12.86 -7.25 -26.41
N LYS A 8 12.85 -6.03 -25.87
CA LYS A 8 13.74 -5.57 -24.81
C LYS A 8 13.56 -6.50 -23.60
N PRO A 9 14.58 -7.22 -23.10
CA PRO A 9 14.48 -7.82 -21.78
C PRO A 9 14.51 -6.67 -20.79
N GLY A 10 13.35 -6.33 -20.23
CA GLY A 10 13.26 -5.48 -19.05
C GLY A 10 14.05 -6.18 -17.96
N ALA A 11 15.24 -5.69 -17.68
CA ALA A 11 16.06 -6.15 -16.59
C ALA A 11 15.30 -5.93 -15.29
N THR A 12 14.64 -6.98 -14.80
CA THR A 12 14.31 -7.13 -13.39
C THR A 12 15.65 -7.16 -12.67
N ALA A 13 16.12 -5.99 -12.24
CA ALA A 13 17.24 -5.89 -11.34
C ALA A 13 16.86 -6.65 -10.08
N ILE A 14 17.41 -7.86 -9.94
CA ILE A 14 17.26 -8.67 -8.74
C ILE A 14 18.05 -7.92 -7.66
N LYS A 15 17.40 -7.04 -6.91
CA LYS A 15 17.99 -6.49 -5.69
C LYS A 15 18.19 -7.64 -4.72
N SER A 16 19.35 -7.63 -4.08
CA SER A 16 19.76 -8.60 -3.08
C SER A 16 18.70 -8.68 -1.96
N PRO A 17 18.48 -9.85 -1.33
CA PRO A 17 17.58 -10.01 -0.17
C PRO A 17 17.86 -9.06 1.00
N ALA A 18 19.02 -8.40 0.98
CA ALA A 18 19.48 -7.46 2.00
C ALA A 18 18.62 -6.19 2.15
N ASP A 19 17.75 -5.88 1.18
CA ASP A 19 16.97 -4.63 1.18
C ASP A 19 15.47 -4.84 1.48
N LEU A 20 15.04 -6.07 1.81
CA LEU A 20 13.64 -6.34 2.13
C LEU A 20 13.29 -5.85 3.55
N VAL A 21 12.16 -5.16 3.67
CA VAL A 21 11.63 -4.69 4.96
C VAL A 21 10.32 -5.39 5.29
N ARG A 22 9.92 -5.40 6.56
CA ARG A 22 8.60 -5.90 6.93
C ARG A 22 7.52 -4.92 6.48
N LEU A 23 6.42 -5.42 5.92
CA LEU A 23 5.33 -4.57 5.45
C LEU A 23 4.64 -3.79 6.60
N ASP A 24 4.75 -4.25 7.85
CA ASP A 24 4.25 -3.54 9.02
C ASP A 24 5.18 -2.42 9.53
N SER A 25 6.45 -2.38 9.09
CA SER A 25 7.38 -1.31 9.46
C SER A 25 7.42 -0.15 8.47
N VAL A 26 6.65 -0.23 7.38
CA VAL A 26 6.51 0.87 6.42
C VAL A 26 5.65 1.95 7.07
N GLU A 27 6.27 3.11 7.33
CA GLU A 27 5.56 4.28 7.86
C GLU A 27 4.56 4.81 6.82
N MET A 28 3.34 5.11 7.27
CA MET A 28 2.24 5.60 6.44
C MET A 28 1.43 6.60 7.23
N ASP A 29 0.91 7.63 6.55
CA ASP A 29 -0.07 8.52 7.16
C ASP A 29 -1.43 7.81 7.35
N GLU A 30 -2.27 8.30 8.27
CA GLU A 30 -3.60 7.72 8.55
C GLU A 30 -4.52 7.65 7.31
N ASP A 31 -4.29 8.54 6.36
CA ASP A 31 -5.06 8.67 5.13
C ASP A 31 -4.38 7.99 3.93
N ASP A 32 -3.28 7.28 4.14
CA ASP A 32 -2.57 6.58 3.07
C ASP A 32 -2.99 5.10 2.96
N GLU A 33 -3.01 4.60 1.73
CA GLU A 33 -3.23 3.19 1.40
C GLU A 33 -2.13 2.66 0.48
N ILE A 34 -1.59 1.47 0.80
CA ILE A 34 -0.71 0.75 -0.11
C ILE A 34 -1.57 0.10 -1.18
N LEU A 35 -1.25 0.36 -2.45
CA LEU A 35 -1.91 -0.25 -3.59
C LEU A 35 -1.43 -1.70 -3.79
N PRO A 36 -2.30 -2.60 -4.25
CA PRO A 36 -1.94 -3.97 -4.58
C PRO A 36 -1.07 -4.05 -5.86
N ASP A 37 -0.85 -5.28 -6.33
CA ASP A 37 -0.12 -5.62 -7.55
C ASP A 37 1.40 -5.41 -7.44
N PHE A 38 1.96 -5.99 -6.39
CA PHE A 38 3.40 -6.05 -6.17
C PHE A 38 3.82 -7.41 -5.60
N GLU A 39 5.10 -7.69 -5.69
CA GLU A 39 5.67 -8.93 -5.20
C GLU A 39 6.14 -8.79 -3.75
N ALA A 40 5.96 -9.87 -2.97
CA ALA A 40 6.43 -9.96 -1.60
C ALA A 40 7.01 -11.34 -1.32
N GLU A 41 7.62 -11.50 -0.15
CA GLU A 41 8.07 -12.78 0.37
C GLU A 41 7.37 -13.11 1.69
N VAL A 42 6.93 -14.36 1.82
CA VAL A 42 6.36 -14.94 3.04
C VAL A 42 7.10 -16.23 3.34
N ASP A 43 7.74 -16.31 4.51
CA ASP A 43 8.51 -17.49 4.95
C ASP A 43 9.52 -18.01 3.88
N GLY A 44 10.24 -17.11 3.20
CA GLY A 44 11.20 -17.49 2.15
C GLY A 44 10.59 -17.77 0.77
N ARG A 45 9.26 -17.63 0.61
CA ARG A 45 8.56 -17.89 -0.65
C ARG A 45 8.04 -16.60 -1.27
N ARG A 46 8.33 -16.40 -2.56
CA ARG A 46 7.77 -15.27 -3.34
C ARG A 46 6.28 -15.48 -3.56
N VAL A 47 5.50 -14.43 -3.37
CA VAL A 47 4.05 -14.40 -3.51
C VAL A 47 3.62 -13.09 -4.17
N TRP A 48 2.44 -13.09 -4.78
CA TRP A 48 1.86 -11.88 -5.36
C TRP A 48 0.84 -11.25 -4.43
N VAL A 49 0.97 -9.96 -4.13
CA VAL A 49 0.02 -9.24 -3.28
C VAL A 49 -1.14 -8.71 -4.13
N THR A 50 -2.35 -9.14 -3.81
CA THR A 50 -3.57 -8.80 -4.57
C THR A 50 -4.49 -7.84 -3.83
N ALA A 51 -4.33 -7.71 -2.51
CA ALA A 51 -4.99 -6.69 -1.70
C ALA A 51 -4.19 -6.41 -0.43
N VAL A 52 -4.18 -5.16 0.01
CA VAL A 52 -3.58 -4.74 1.27
C VAL A 52 -4.68 -4.22 2.20
N LEU A 53 -4.76 -4.81 3.39
CA LEU A 53 -5.70 -4.41 4.44
C LEU A 53 -4.90 -3.81 5.61
N GLU A 54 -5.61 -3.34 6.64
CA GLU A 54 -5.00 -2.68 7.80
C GLU A 54 -3.95 -3.58 8.49
N ARG A 55 -4.28 -4.85 8.74
CA ARG A 55 -3.44 -5.79 9.51
C ARG A 55 -2.98 -7.00 8.71
N THR A 56 -3.62 -7.23 7.58
CA THR A 56 -3.46 -8.43 6.77
C THR A 56 -3.34 -8.07 5.30
N VAL A 57 -2.94 -9.03 4.50
CA VAL A 57 -2.84 -8.92 3.05
C VAL A 57 -3.45 -10.16 2.44
N VAL A 58 -3.96 -10.03 1.22
CA VAL A 58 -4.36 -11.17 0.40
C VAL A 58 -3.24 -11.44 -0.58
N VAL A 59 -2.67 -12.64 -0.50
CA VAL A 59 -1.59 -13.07 -1.38
C VAL A 59 -2.04 -14.23 -2.26
N GLU A 60 -1.51 -14.28 -3.47
CA GLU A 60 -1.60 -15.40 -4.39
C GLU A 60 -0.22 -16.07 -4.45
N PRO A 61 -0.04 -17.29 -3.91
CA PRO A 61 1.27 -17.93 -3.85
C PRO A 61 1.86 -18.24 -5.24
N ALA A 62 1.01 -18.69 -6.16
CA ALA A 62 1.32 -18.86 -7.56
C ALA A 62 0.06 -18.65 -8.40
N PRO A 63 0.18 -18.35 -9.71
CA PRO A 63 -0.96 -18.13 -10.58
C PRO A 63 -1.96 -19.30 -10.55
N GLY A 64 -3.20 -19.02 -10.15
CA GLY A 64 -4.27 -20.02 -10.07
C GLY A 64 -4.28 -20.85 -8.78
N GLU A 65 -3.32 -20.63 -7.86
CA GLU A 65 -3.42 -21.17 -6.51
C GLU A 65 -4.43 -20.38 -5.66
N PRO A 66 -5.07 -20.99 -4.65
CA PRO A 66 -5.99 -20.29 -3.78
C PRO A 66 -5.32 -19.09 -3.10
N LYS A 67 -6.02 -17.95 -3.10
CA LYS A 67 -5.60 -16.75 -2.38
C LYS A 67 -5.64 -17.00 -0.87
N VAL A 68 -4.61 -16.55 -0.18
CA VAL A 68 -4.44 -16.76 1.27
C VAL A 68 -4.32 -15.40 1.96
N LEU A 69 -4.92 -15.31 3.15
CA LEU A 69 -4.82 -14.12 3.99
C LEU A 69 -3.62 -14.27 4.93
N VAL A 70 -2.68 -13.32 4.87
CA VAL A 70 -1.43 -13.36 5.65
C VAL A 70 -1.33 -12.10 6.50
N ASN A 71 -0.78 -12.23 7.71
CA ASN A 71 -0.52 -11.08 8.57
C ASN A 71 0.63 -10.23 8.01
N ARG A 72 0.49 -8.91 7.99
CA ARG A 72 1.51 -7.99 7.45
C ARG A 72 2.90 -8.16 8.08
N ARG A 73 2.97 -8.59 9.34
CA ARG A 73 4.23 -8.85 10.07
C ARG A 73 5.09 -9.96 9.47
N ARG A 74 4.48 -10.84 8.67
CA ARG A 74 5.13 -11.97 8.01
C ARG A 74 5.55 -11.68 6.57
N LEU A 75 5.16 -10.52 6.03
CA LEU A 75 5.52 -10.12 4.67
C LEU A 75 6.80 -9.30 4.66
N MET A 76 7.73 -9.74 3.84
CA MET A 76 8.92 -9.01 3.48
C MET A 76 8.71 -8.41 2.07
N VAL A 77 9.01 -7.12 1.89
CA VAL A 77 8.74 -6.37 0.66
C VAL A 77 9.92 -5.47 0.29
N ASP A 78 10.09 -5.20 -1.01
CA ASP A 78 10.97 -4.12 -1.49
C ASP A 78 10.21 -2.79 -1.35
N PRO A 79 10.64 -1.85 -0.48
CA PRO A 79 9.97 -0.56 -0.34
C PRO A 79 9.91 0.22 -1.65
N GLY A 80 10.86 0.03 -2.56
CA GLY A 80 10.89 0.69 -3.86
C GLY A 80 9.80 0.23 -4.84
N GLN A 81 9.13 -0.89 -4.55
CA GLN A 81 7.99 -1.39 -5.34
C GLN A 81 6.64 -0.99 -4.76
N LEU A 82 6.61 -0.46 -3.54
CA LEU A 82 5.37 -0.07 -2.90
C LEU A 82 4.83 1.22 -3.52
N ARG A 83 3.56 1.17 -3.93
CA ARG A 83 2.83 2.33 -4.42
C ARG A 83 1.85 2.74 -3.34
N VAL A 84 1.87 4.02 -2.96
CA VAL A 84 0.98 4.57 -1.93
C VAL A 84 0.02 5.56 -2.57
N ARG A 85 -1.24 5.52 -2.15
CA ARG A 85 -2.28 6.47 -2.55
C ARG A 85 -2.84 7.16 -1.31
N HIS A 86 -2.93 8.48 -1.36
CA HIS A 86 -3.57 9.29 -0.34
C HIS A 86 -5.09 9.39 -0.55
N LEU A 87 -5.87 9.18 0.51
CA LEU A 87 -7.34 9.25 0.53
C LEU A 87 -7.82 10.66 0.87
N ALA A 88 -7.87 11.55 -0.13
CA ALA A 88 -8.32 12.94 0.04
C ALA A 88 -9.71 13.09 0.70
N SER A 89 -10.59 12.09 0.60
CA SER A 89 -11.96 12.14 1.12
C SER A 89 -12.05 12.20 2.64
N LYS A 90 -11.11 11.57 3.37
CA LYS A 90 -11.10 11.60 4.84
C LYS A 90 -10.60 12.93 5.37
N GLU A 91 -9.57 13.49 4.74
CA GLU A 91 -9.02 14.77 5.17
C GLU A 91 -9.97 15.94 4.89
N ALA A 92 -10.65 15.95 3.74
CA ALA A 92 -11.69 16.94 3.45
C ALA A 92 -12.84 16.88 4.47
N ALA A 93 -13.28 15.68 4.84
CA ALA A 93 -14.30 15.49 5.87
C ALA A 93 -13.81 15.92 7.27
N ARG A 94 -12.53 15.67 7.60
CA ARG A 94 -11.90 16.15 8.85
C ARG A 94 -11.90 17.67 8.91
N ARG A 95 -11.37 18.33 7.87
CA ARG A 95 -11.33 19.81 7.78
C ARG A 95 -12.72 20.44 7.87
N GLY A 96 -13.72 19.85 7.20
CA GLY A 96 -15.10 20.32 7.29
C GLY A 96 -15.66 20.27 8.72
N ARG A 97 -15.38 19.19 9.47
CA ARG A 97 -15.80 19.07 10.88
C ARG A 97 -15.10 20.07 11.79
N GLU A 98 -13.81 20.30 11.59
CA GLU A 98 -13.02 21.25 12.38
C GLU A 98 -13.48 22.69 12.12
N ALA A 99 -13.68 23.07 10.85
CA ALA A 99 -14.22 24.38 10.48
C ALA A 99 -15.60 24.62 11.13
N ALA A 100 -16.50 23.62 11.09
CA ALA A 100 -17.81 23.73 11.73
C ALA A 100 -17.72 23.86 13.26
N ARG A 101 -16.73 23.22 13.92
CA ARG A 101 -16.50 23.40 15.37
C ARG A 101 -16.00 24.81 15.68
N GLN A 102 -15.05 25.32 14.90
CA GLN A 102 -14.53 26.67 15.08
C GLN A 102 -15.62 27.74 14.89
N LEU A 103 -16.50 27.56 13.90
CA LEU A 103 -17.61 28.48 13.67
C LEU A 103 -18.54 28.56 14.90
N ARG A 104 -18.94 27.40 15.47
CA ARG A 104 -19.79 27.36 16.67
C ARG A 104 -19.14 27.97 17.90
N LEU A 105 -17.83 27.77 18.07
CA LEU A 105 -17.06 28.39 19.17
C LEU A 105 -17.01 29.92 19.02
N GLN A 106 -16.83 30.42 17.79
CA GLN A 106 -16.88 31.85 17.49
C GLN A 106 -18.28 32.43 17.77
N GLU A 107 -19.35 31.78 17.30
CA GLU A 107 -20.73 32.16 17.57
C GLU A 107 -21.03 32.25 19.07
N HIS A 108 -20.60 31.25 19.85
CA HIS A 108 -20.76 31.26 21.30
C HIS A 108 -19.93 32.34 22.01
N SER A 109 -18.73 32.66 21.51
CA SER A 109 -17.90 33.74 22.07
C SER A 109 -18.38 35.14 21.69
N SER A 110 -19.18 35.26 20.63
CA SER A 110 -19.73 36.54 20.14
C SER A 110 -21.07 36.90 20.78
N ALA A 111 -21.68 35.95 21.53
CA ALA A 111 -22.98 36.08 22.16
C ALA A 111 -22.92 36.29 23.70
N ALA A 112 -21.72 36.55 24.23
CA ALA A 112 -21.45 36.89 25.64
C ALA A 112 -20.92 38.32 25.76
#